data_AF-A0A421DIT9-F1
#
_entry.id   AF-A0A421DIT9-F1
#
_cell.length_a   1.000
_cell.length_b   1.000
_cell.length_c   1.000
_cell.angle_alpha   90.00
_cell.angle_beta   90.00
_cell.angle_gamma   90.00
#
_symmetry.space_group_name_H-M   'P 1'
#
loop_
_entity.id
_entity.type
_entity.pdbx_description
1 polymer ?
#
loop_
_entity_poly.entity_id
_entity_poly.type
_entity_poly.pdbx_seq_one_letter_code
_entity_poly.pdbx_strand_id
1 'polypeptide(L)'
;MDKRALLLKSGLTVRELLRLKNNYVYVKSDDFKFNTPTKKAESFTDYVFIVTRLCWKAMYLPVFMSLFFSIYDFYKNGNVVASTTVFFIIFSIIVFCVLKVEGNFYNIRITTVVKLIKFRLVIFFTN
;
A
#
# COMPACT_ATOMS: atom_id res chain seq x y z
N MET A 1 -2.94 -15.17 -15.78
CA MET A 1 -2.37 -13.99 -16.46
C MET A 1 -0.86 -13.95 -16.25
N ASP A 2 -0.10 -13.58 -17.28
CA ASP A 2 1.35 -13.42 -17.13
C ASP A 2 1.68 -12.25 -16.19
N LYS A 3 2.30 -12.56 -15.06
CA LYS A 3 2.65 -11.58 -14.02
C LYS A 3 3.63 -10.54 -14.56
N ARG A 4 4.46 -10.87 -15.57
CA ARG A 4 5.39 -9.93 -16.22
C ARG A 4 4.65 -8.88 -17.03
N ALA A 5 3.63 -9.29 -17.79
CA ALA A 5 2.78 -8.37 -18.55
C ALA A 5 2.01 -7.40 -17.65
N LEU A 6 1.53 -7.88 -16.50
CA LEU A 6 0.88 -7.01 -15.49
C LEU A 6 1.86 -6.01 -14.89
N LEU A 7 3.09 -6.42 -14.61
CA LEU A 7 4.11 -5.53 -14.05
C LEU A 7 4.47 -4.39 -15.02
N LEU A 8 4.43 -4.63 -16.33
CA LEU A 8 4.57 -3.58 -17.35
C LEU A 8 3.39 -2.58 -17.34
N LYS A 9 2.18 -3.05 -17.00
CA LYS A 9 0.98 -2.20 -16.84
C LYS A 9 0.94 -1.42 -15.51
N SER A 10 1.90 -1.63 -14.60
CA SER A 10 1.90 -1.01 -13.27
C SER A 10 2.24 0.49 -13.25
N GLY A 11 2.80 1.04 -14.33
CA GLY A 11 3.26 2.43 -14.38
C GLY A 11 4.49 2.72 -13.49
N LEU A 12 5.15 1.67 -12.98
CA LEU A 12 6.43 1.78 -12.29
C LEU A 12 7.53 2.15 -13.29
N THR A 13 8.33 3.15 -12.93
CA THR A 13 9.51 3.53 -13.72
C THR A 13 10.63 2.52 -13.54
N VAL A 14 11.55 2.46 -14.50
CA VAL A 14 12.74 1.58 -14.42
C VAL A 14 13.53 1.82 -13.14
N ARG A 15 13.63 3.07 -12.67
CA ARG A 15 14.32 3.42 -11.41
C ARG A 15 13.60 2.85 -10.17
N GLU A 16 12.28 2.83 -10.19
CA GLU A 16 11.47 2.24 -9.11
C GLU A 16 11.60 0.72 -9.10
N LEU A 17 11.60 0.10 -10.28
CA LEU A 17 11.84 -1.35 -10.44
C LEU A 17 13.23 -1.77 -9.97
N LEU A 18 14.27 -0.98 -10.29
CA LEU A 18 15.63 -1.23 -9.83
C LEU A 18 15.74 -1.15 -8.30
N ARG A 19 15.07 -0.18 -7.67
CA ARG A 19 15.01 -0.08 -6.19
C ARG A 19 14.30 -1.28 -5.57
N LEU A 20 13.15 -1.66 -6.11
CA LEU A 20 12.43 -2.86 -5.66
C LEU A 20 13.27 -4.12 -5.85
N LYS A 21 14.06 -4.21 -6.94
CA LYS A 21 14.97 -5.33 -7.18
C LYS A 21 16.10 -5.38 -6.15
N ASN A 22 16.71 -4.23 -5.83
CA ASN A 22 17.73 -4.17 -4.79
C ASN A 22 17.17 -4.57 -3.43
N ASN A 23 15.95 -4.12 -3.10
CA ASN A 23 15.26 -4.52 -1.88
C ASN A 23 14.91 -6.01 -1.85
N TYR A 24 14.51 -6.59 -2.99
CA TYR A 24 14.30 -8.03 -3.12
C TYR A 24 15.58 -8.81 -2.82
N VAL A 25 16.72 -8.42 -3.42
CA VAL A 25 18.02 -9.06 -3.18
C VAL A 25 18.39 -8.93 -1.70
N TYR A 26 18.27 -7.73 -1.13
CA TYR A 26 18.55 -7.47 0.29
C TYR A 26 17.70 -8.35 1.21
N VAL A 27 16.38 -8.40 1.01
CA VAL A 27 15.47 -9.22 1.84
C VAL A 27 15.75 -10.72 1.71
N LYS A 28 16.26 -11.16 0.55
CA LYS A 28 16.61 -12.57 0.30
C LYS A 28 17.95 -12.95 0.92
N SER A 29 18.93 -12.05 0.96
CA SER A 29 20.24 -12.25 1.59
C SER A 29 20.24 -12.00 3.09
N ASP A 30 19.22 -11.32 3.62
CA ASP A 30 19.12 -11.01 5.04
C ASP A 30 18.60 -12.22 5.83
N ASP A 31 19.53 -12.91 6.50
CA ASP A 31 19.25 -14.05 7.35
C ASP A 31 18.48 -13.67 8.62
N PHE A 32 18.54 -12.41 9.07
CA PHE A 32 17.85 -11.96 10.29
C PHE A 32 16.34 -11.72 10.10
N LYS A 33 15.87 -11.48 8.86
CA LYS A 33 14.43 -11.31 8.56
C LYS A 33 13.71 -12.66 8.46
N PHE A 34 13.61 -13.40 9.56
CA PHE A 34 12.86 -14.65 9.59
C PHE A 34 11.34 -14.41 9.37
N ASN A 35 10.74 -15.22 8.51
CA ASN A 35 9.28 -15.39 8.33
C ASN A 35 8.43 -14.22 7.77
N THR A 36 9.02 -13.20 7.15
CA THR A 36 8.20 -12.18 6.45
C THR A 36 7.60 -12.74 5.14
N PRO A 37 6.35 -12.35 4.75
CA PRO A 37 5.74 -12.79 3.50
C PRO A 37 6.62 -12.49 2.27
N THR A 38 7.38 -11.40 2.33
CA THR A 38 8.32 -10.98 1.27
C THR A 38 9.51 -11.92 1.09
N LYS A 39 9.93 -12.66 2.11
CA LYS A 39 11.01 -13.66 2.01
C LYS A 39 10.56 -14.96 1.33
N LYS A 40 9.25 -15.24 1.35
CA LYS A 40 8.63 -16.38 0.64
C LYS A 40 8.45 -16.14 -0.87
N ALA A 41 8.93 -15.01 -1.40
CA ALA A 41 8.83 -14.71 -2.81
C ALA A 41 9.81 -15.55 -3.65
N GLU A 42 9.29 -16.44 -4.48
CA GLU A 42 10.09 -17.30 -5.38
C GLU A 42 10.79 -16.47 -6.47
N SER A 43 10.12 -15.44 -6.99
CA SER A 43 10.64 -14.55 -8.02
C SER A 43 10.55 -13.06 -7.63
N PHE A 44 11.32 -12.21 -8.32
CA PHE A 44 11.21 -10.74 -8.18
C PHE A 44 9.78 -10.25 -8.46
N THR A 45 9.13 -10.84 -9.46
CA THR A 45 7.74 -10.53 -9.79
C THR A 45 6.81 -10.85 -8.61
N ASP A 46 7.00 -12.02 -7.98
CA ASP A 46 6.21 -12.38 -6.79
C ASP A 46 6.45 -11.43 -5.62
N TYR A 47 7.69 -11.00 -5.42
CA TYR A 47 8.03 -10.01 -4.42
C TYR A 47 7.24 -8.71 -4.65
N VAL A 48 7.22 -8.18 -5.88
CA VAL A 48 6.47 -6.97 -6.22
C VAL A 48 4.97 -7.15 -5.94
N PHE A 49 4.39 -8.30 -6.29
CA PHE A 49 2.98 -8.59 -6.01
C PHE A 49 2.68 -8.70 -4.50
N ILE A 50 3.60 -9.28 -3.71
CA ILE A 50 3.47 -9.38 -2.25
C ILE A 50 3.55 -7.99 -1.62
N VAL A 51 4.54 -7.18 -1.98
CA VAL A 51 4.67 -5.79 -1.50
C VAL A 51 3.43 -4.99 -1.88
N THR A 52 2.95 -5.11 -3.12
CA THR A 52 1.71 -4.46 -3.58
C THR A 52 0.51 -4.86 -2.71
N ARG A 53 0.37 -6.14 -2.37
CA ARG A 53 -0.70 -6.63 -1.50
C ARG A 53 -0.57 -6.08 -0.07
N LEU A 54 0.64 -5.99 0.47
CA LEU A 54 0.88 -5.48 1.81
C LEU A 54 0.59 -3.98 1.89
N CYS A 55 1.06 -3.18 0.94
CA CYS A 55 0.73 -1.76 0.86
C CYS A 55 -0.78 -1.52 0.70
N TRP A 56 -1.48 -2.38 -0.04
CA TRP A 56 -2.95 -2.32 -0.11
C TRP A 56 -3.62 -2.62 1.24
N LYS A 57 -3.18 -3.67 1.94
CA LYS A 57 -3.71 -4.01 3.28
C LYS A 57 -3.48 -2.89 4.30
N ALA A 58 -2.35 -2.19 4.21
CA ALA A 58 -2.06 -1.06 5.09
C ALA A 58 -3.11 0.06 4.97
N MET A 59 -3.79 0.19 3.82
CA MET A 59 -4.87 1.18 3.60
C MET A 59 -6.16 0.88 4.37
N TYR A 60 -6.35 -0.33 4.90
CA TYR A 60 -7.53 -0.66 5.71
C TYR A 60 -7.60 0.19 6.97
N LEU A 61 -6.46 0.40 7.64
CA LEU A 61 -6.42 1.17 8.88
C LEU A 61 -6.88 2.62 8.68
N PRO A 62 -6.38 3.39 7.70
CA PRO A 62 -6.90 4.72 7.40
C PRO A 62 -8.39 4.73 7.09
N VAL A 63 -8.89 3.76 6.33
CA VAL A 63 -10.31 3.69 5.95
C VAL A 63 -11.19 3.44 7.18
N PHE A 64 -10.93 2.36 7.92
CA PHE A 64 -11.78 1.96 9.05
C PHE A 64 -11.71 2.94 10.21
N MET A 65 -10.51 3.43 10.57
CA MET A 65 -10.39 4.41 11.65
C MET A 65 -11.19 5.67 11.34
N SER A 66 -11.04 6.21 10.14
CA SER A 66 -11.76 7.43 9.74
C SER A 66 -13.26 7.21 9.69
N LEU A 67 -13.72 6.02 9.24
CA LEU A 67 -15.13 5.65 9.27
C LEU A 67 -15.68 5.60 10.70
N PHE A 68 -14.97 4.99 11.66
CA PHE A 68 -15.44 4.93 13.04
C PHE A 68 -15.62 6.31 13.66
N PHE A 69 -14.67 7.23 13.45
CA PHE A 69 -14.78 8.60 13.93
C PHE A 69 -15.93 9.36 13.26
N SER A 70 -16.10 9.19 11.96
CA SER A 70 -17.19 9.80 11.20
C SER A 70 -18.57 9.31 11.65
N ILE A 71 -18.73 7.99 11.82
CA ILE A 71 -19.98 7.39 12.31
C ILE A 71 -20.29 7.89 13.72
N TYR A 72 -19.28 7.93 14.60
CA TYR A 72 -19.46 8.46 15.96
C TYR A 72 -19.92 9.93 15.94
N ASP A 73 -19.31 10.77 15.12
CA ASP A 73 -19.71 12.18 14.97
C ASP A 73 -21.15 12.32 14.45
N PHE A 74 -21.55 11.47 13.49
CA PHE A 74 -22.91 11.46 12.96
C PHE A 74 -23.94 11.10 14.03
N TYR A 75 -23.70 10.06 14.82
CA TYR A 75 -24.61 9.67 15.91
C TYR A 75 -24.70 10.72 17.01
N LYS A 76 -23.62 11.47 17.26
CA LYS A 76 -23.59 12.51 18.28
C LYS A 76 -24.31 13.79 17.85
N ASN A 77 -24.09 14.22 16.61
CA ASN A 77 -24.48 15.55 16.14
C ASN A 77 -25.62 15.53 15.11
N GLY A 78 -25.99 14.37 14.56
CA GLY A 78 -27.03 14.21 13.54
C GLY A 78 -26.72 14.87 12.19
N ASN A 79 -25.53 15.47 12.04
CA ASN A 79 -25.15 16.26 10.88
C ASN A 79 -24.23 15.48 9.95
N VAL A 80 -24.77 15.08 8.79
CA VAL A 80 -24.04 14.33 7.75
C VAL A 80 -22.84 15.12 7.20
N VAL A 81 -22.98 16.43 7.03
CA VAL A 81 -21.92 17.28 6.44
C VAL A 81 -20.73 17.38 7.39
N ALA A 82 -20.99 17.59 8.69
CA ALA A 82 -19.94 17.62 9.70
C ALA A 82 -19.21 16.27 9.81
N SER A 83 -19.98 15.18 9.89
CA SER A 83 -19.45 13.82 9.95
C SER A 83 -18.60 13.45 8.72
N THR A 84 -19.03 13.87 7.53
CA THR A 84 -18.28 13.67 6.28
C THR A 84 -16.98 14.49 6.29
N THR A 85 -17.02 15.71 6.84
CA THR A 85 -15.83 16.56 6.98
C THR A 85 -14.80 15.92 7.91
N VAL A 86 -15.27 15.40 9.06
CA VAL A 86 -14.43 14.66 10.02
C VAL A 86 -13.77 13.45 9.36
N PHE A 87 -14.53 12.68 8.56
CA PHE A 87 -13.98 11.56 7.78
C PHE A 87 -12.79 12.00 6.93
N PHE A 88 -12.97 13.01 6.08
CA PHE A 88 -11.92 13.41 5.13
C PHE A 88 -10.67 13.96 5.81
N ILE A 89 -10.83 14.72 6.90
CA ILE A 89 -9.70 15.26 7.66
C ILE A 89 -8.88 14.12 8.28
N ILE A 90 -9.55 13.23 9.01
CA ILE A 90 -8.88 12.10 9.69
C ILE A 90 -8.26 11.16 8.66
N PHE A 91 -9.00 10.85 7.59
CA PHE A 91 -8.53 9.99 6.51
C PHE A 91 -7.25 10.55 5.87
N SER A 92 -7.21 11.84 5.56
CA SER A 92 -6.05 12.48 4.94
C SER A 92 -4.80 12.37 5.83
N ILE A 93 -4.95 12.62 7.13
CA ILE A 93 -3.85 12.54 8.10
C ILE A 93 -3.34 11.10 8.22
N ILE A 94 -4.24 10.14 8.43
CA ILE A 94 -3.84 8.75 8.65
C ILE A 94 -3.25 8.14 7.37
N VAL A 95 -3.83 8.42 6.20
CA VAL A 95 -3.26 7.97 4.91
C VAL A 95 -1.85 8.49 4.73
N PHE A 96 -1.61 9.78 4.99
CA PHE A 96 -0.25 10.33 4.87
C PHE A 96 0.74 9.63 5.80
N CYS A 97 0.36 9.38 7.05
CA CYS A 97 1.18 8.65 8.01
C CYS A 97 1.49 7.22 7.53
N VAL A 98 0.46 6.47 7.09
CA VAL A 98 0.62 5.10 6.60
C VAL A 98 1.54 5.06 5.37
N LEU A 99 1.33 5.94 4.40
CA LEU A 99 2.18 5.99 3.20
C LEU A 99 3.64 6.30 3.55
N LYS A 100 3.89 7.17 4.52
CA LYS A 100 5.24 7.49 5.01
C LYS A 100 5.90 6.30 5.72
N VAL A 101 5.15 5.62 6.60
CA VAL A 101 5.63 4.43 7.31
C VAL A 101 5.96 3.30 6.32
N GLU A 102 5.07 3.02 5.37
CA GLU A 102 5.28 2.01 4.33
C GLU A 102 6.49 2.35 3.43
N GLY A 103 6.63 3.62 3.05
CA GLY A 103 7.78 4.11 2.29
C GLY A 103 9.10 3.87 3.02
N ASN A 104 9.15 4.17 4.32
CA ASN A 104 10.32 3.92 5.16
C ASN A 104 10.58 2.42 5.35
N PHE A 105 9.54 1.61 5.61
CA PHE A 105 9.66 0.18 5.86
C PHE A 105 10.25 -0.56 4.66
N TYR A 106 9.80 -0.22 3.46
CA TYR A 106 10.31 -0.80 2.21
C TYR A 106 11.47 -0.01 1.61
N ASN A 107 11.95 1.06 2.25
CA ASN A 107 12.99 1.96 1.71
C ASN A 107 12.68 2.40 0.25
N ILE A 108 11.42 2.75 -0.02
CA ILE A 108 10.93 3.24 -1.31
C ILE A 108 10.26 4.60 -1.15
N ARG A 109 10.12 5.33 -2.25
CA ARG A 109 9.46 6.64 -2.22
C ARG A 109 7.96 6.44 -1.96
N ILE A 110 7.37 7.38 -1.22
CA ILE A 110 5.91 7.48 -1.01
C ILE A 110 5.15 7.41 -2.35
N THR A 111 5.68 8.06 -3.39
CA THR A 111 5.11 8.02 -4.75
C THR A 111 5.02 6.60 -5.32
N THR A 112 6.01 5.76 -5.03
CA THR A 112 6.05 4.36 -5.47
C THR A 112 5.02 3.54 -4.71
N VAL A 113 4.85 3.78 -3.40
CA VAL A 113 3.79 3.13 -2.59
C VAL A 113 2.40 3.44 -3.16
N VAL A 114 2.13 4.70 -3.50
CA VAL A 114 0.86 5.12 -4.13
C VAL A 114 0.64 4.41 -5.46
N LYS A 115 1.68 4.27 -6.29
CA LYS A 115 1.59 3.53 -7.56
C LYS A 115 1.30 2.04 -7.34
N LEU A 116 1.91 1.42 -6.33
CA LEU A 116 1.64 0.02 -5.99
C LEU A 116 0.19 -0.18 -5.52
N ILE A 117 -0.34 0.73 -4.70
CA ILE A 117 -1.74 0.73 -4.29
C ILE A 117 -2.67 0.86 -5.52
N LYS A 118 -2.40 1.81 -6.41
CA LYS A 118 -3.15 1.97 -7.67
C LYS A 118 -3.05 0.75 -8.57
N PHE A 119 -1.87 0.15 -8.66
CA PHE A 119 -1.66 -1.06 -9.45
C PHE A 119 -2.52 -2.22 -8.93
N ARG A 120 -2.67 -2.38 -7.61
CA ARG A 120 -3.58 -3.36 -7.03
C ARG A 120 -5.04 -3.12 -7.40
N LEU A 121 -5.49 -1.85 -7.38
CA LEU A 121 -6.84 -1.48 -7.80
C LEU A 121 -7.09 -1.86 -9.26
N VAL A 122 -6.16 -1.54 -10.16
CA VAL A 122 -6.28 -1.90 -11.59
C VAL A 122 -6.37 -3.41 -11.75
N ILE A 123 -5.53 -4.18 -11.06
CA ILE A 123 -5.61 -5.65 -11.10
C ILE A 123 -6.97 -6.14 -10.58
N PHE A 124 -7.49 -5.56 -9.50
CA PHE A 124 -8.77 -5.96 -8.92
C PHE A 124 -9.96 -5.68 -9.85
N PHE A 125 -9.93 -4.58 -10.61
CA PHE A 125 -10.99 -4.24 -11.57
C PHE A 125 -10.85 -4.92 -12.94
N THR A 126 -9.66 -5.44 -13.27
CA THR A 126 -9.40 -6.12 -14.57
C THR A 126 -9.57 -7.64 -14.48
N ASN A 127 -9.62 -8.20 -13.26
CA ASN A 127 -9.94 -9.60 -12.98
C ASN A 127 -11.43 -9.77 -12.71
#